data_AF-A0A6N3QEL5-F1
#
_entry.id   AF-A0A6N3QEL5-F1
#
_cell.length_a   1.000
_cell.length_b   1.000
_cell.length_c   1.000
_cell.angle_alpha   90.00
_cell.angle_beta   90.00
_cell.angle_gamma   90.00
#
_symmetry.space_group_name_H-M   'P 1'
#
loop_
_entity.id
_entity.type
_entity.pdbx_description
1 polymer ?
#
loop_
_entity_poly.entity_id
_entity_poly.type
_entity_poly.pdbx_seq_one_letter_code
_entity_poly.pdbx_strand_id
1 'polypeptide(L)' 'MKKRNFSAEFKRESAQLVVDQKYTVADAAKAMDVGLSTMTRWVKQLRDERRLAP' A
#
# COMPACT_ATOMS: atom_id res chain seq x y z
N MET A 1 -7.74 20.79 2.71
CA MET A 1 -7.90 19.36 3.07
C MET A 1 -6.78 18.96 4.02
N LYS A 2 -7.11 18.37 5.17
CA LYS A 2 -6.13 17.91 6.17
C LYS A 2 -5.46 16.63 5.65
N LYS A 3 -4.13 16.60 5.46
CA LYS A 3 -3.41 15.38 5.06
C LYS A 3 -3.61 14.33 6.16
N ARG A 4 -4.22 13.19 5.81
CA ARG A 4 -4.25 12.01 6.70
C ARG A 4 -2.83 11.43 6.69
N ASN A 5 -2.12 11.53 7.82
CA ASN A 5 -0.79 10.95 7.95
C ASN A 5 -0.92 9.52 8.47
N PHE A 6 -0.66 8.56 7.60
CA PHE A 6 -0.54 7.14 7.97
C PHE A 6 0.90 6.83 8.43
N SER A 7 1.03 5.95 9.42
CA SER A 7 2.33 5.45 9.88
C SER A 7 3.03 4.66 8.76
N ALA A 8 4.36 4.53 8.84
CA ALA A 8 5.12 3.74 7.87
C ALA A 8 4.70 2.26 7.89
N GLU A 9 4.44 1.72 9.08
CA GLU A 9 3.96 0.36 9.30
C GLU A 9 2.61 0.12 8.61
N PHE A 10 1.63 0.99 8.86
CA PHE A 10 0.30 0.89 8.24
C PHE A 10 0.38 0.90 6.71
N LYS A 11 1.24 1.74 6.12
CA LYS A 11 1.44 1.80 4.67
C LYS A 11 2.01 0.50 4.14
N ARG A 12 2.98 -0.09 4.84
CA ARG A 12 3.63 -1.36 4.46
C ARG A 12 2.62 -2.51 4.54
N GLU A 13 1.92 -2.66 5.66
CA GLU A 13 0.91 -3.71 5.85
C GLU A 13 -0.20 -3.63 4.78
N SER A 14 -0.68 -2.41 4.51
CA SER A 14 -1.67 -2.17 3.45
C SER A 14 -1.17 -2.61 2.07
N ALA A 15 0.09 -2.30 1.74
CA ALA A 15 0.69 -2.70 0.46
C ALA A 15 0.96 -4.21 0.38
N GLN A 16 1.26 -4.87 1.51
CA GLN A 16 1.47 -6.32 1.57
C GLN A 16 0.20 -7.10 1.20
N LEU A 17 -1.00 -6.57 1.45
CA LEU A 17 -2.25 -7.20 0.99
C LEU A 17 -2.22 -7.47 -0.53
N VAL A 18 -1.73 -6.50 -1.30
CA VAL A 18 -1.66 -6.59 -2.76
C VAL A 18 -0.45 -7.41 -3.22
N VAL A 19 0.71 -7.22 -2.58
CA VAL A 19 1.95 -7.87 -3.03
C VAL A 19 2.00 -9.35 -2.63
N ASP A 20 1.49 -9.70 -1.44
CA ASP A 20 1.62 -11.05 -0.87
C ASP A 20 0.29 -11.80 -0.79
N GLN A 21 -0.82 -11.12 -0.52
CA GLN A 21 -2.10 -11.76 -0.18
C GLN A 21 -3.09 -11.81 -1.36
N LYS A 22 -2.61 -11.59 -2.58
CA LYS A 22 -3.39 -11.64 -3.84
C LYS A 22 -4.57 -10.66 -3.93
N TYR A 23 -4.61 -9.60 -3.10
CA TYR A 23 -5.60 -8.55 -3.28
C TYR A 23 -5.35 -7.77 -4.56
N THR A 24 -6.41 -7.29 -5.19
CA THR A 24 -6.28 -6.20 -6.16
C THR A 24 -5.99 -4.89 -5.42
N VAL A 25 -5.40 -3.91 -6.12
CA VAL A 25 -5.18 -2.57 -5.55
C VAL A 25 -6.49 -1.93 -5.09
N ALA A 26 -7.59 -2.17 -5.82
CA ALA A 26 -8.91 -1.65 -5.49
C ALA A 26 -9.51 -2.30 -4.24
N ASP A 27 -9.39 -3.63 -4.11
CA ASP A 27 -9.89 -4.34 -2.93
C ASP A 27 -9.12 -3.94 -1.67
N ALA A 28 -7.80 -3.81 -1.75
CA ALA A 28 -6.98 -3.36 -0.63
C ALA A 28 -7.30 -1.90 -0.25
N ALA A 29 -7.50 -1.03 -1.23
CA ALA A 29 -7.89 0.36 -0.99
C ALA A 29 -9.24 0.46 -0.28
N LYS A 30 -10.22 -0.35 -0.70
CA LYS A 30 -11.54 -0.44 -0.06
C LYS A 30 -11.46 -1.03 1.34
N ALA A 31 -10.69 -2.09 1.55
CA ALA A 31 -10.53 -2.75 2.84
C ALA A 31 -9.88 -1.84 3.90
N MET A 32 -8.92 -1.01 3.49
CA MET A 32 -8.15 -0.15 4.39
C MET A 32 -8.69 1.29 4.50
N ASP A 33 -9.83 1.60 3.87
CA ASP A 33 -10.41 2.96 3.77
C ASP A 33 -9.39 4.01 3.27
N VAL A 34 -8.71 3.71 2.16
CA VAL A 34 -7.76 4.63 1.53
C VAL A 34 -8.08 4.86 0.06
N GLY A 35 -7.62 6.00 -0.47
CA GLY A 35 -7.76 6.29 -1.90
C GLY A 35 -6.95 5.33 -2.77
N LEU A 36 -7.48 4.97 -3.94
CA LEU A 36 -6.83 4.06 -4.89
C LEU A 36 -5.43 4.54 -5.31
N SER A 37 -5.27 5.84 -5.54
CA SER A 37 -3.98 6.45 -5.88
C SER A 37 -2.95 6.34 -4.75
N THR A 38 -3.41 6.49 -3.51
CA THR A 38 -2.59 6.29 -2.30
C THR A 38 -2.12 4.84 -2.21
N MET A 39 -3.04 3.88 -2.34
CA MET A 39 -2.70 2.46 -2.32
C MET A 39 -1.73 2.08 -3.44
N THR A 40 -1.96 2.57 -4.67
CA THR A 40 -1.07 2.33 -5.82
C THR A 40 0.36 2.79 -5.54
N ARG A 41 0.52 3.97 -4.93
CA ARG A 41 1.84 4.49 -4.55
C ARG A 41 2.53 3.61 -3.52
N TRP A 42 1.81 3.14 -2.50
CA TRP A 42 2.38 2.27 -1.46
C TRP A 42 2.79 0.90 -2.01
N VAL A 43 1.96 0.31 -2.88
CA VAL A 43 2.29 -0.95 -3.57
C VAL A 43 3.53 -0.80 -4.44
N LYS A 44 3.64 0.30 -5.19
CA LYS A 44 4.84 0.57 -5.99
C LYS A 44 6.08 0.69 -5.10
N GLN A 45 5.99 1.47 -4.03
CA GLN A 45 7.10 1.65 -3.09
C GLN A 45 7.56 0.31 -2.50
N LEU A 46 6.63 -0.54 -2.04
CA LEU A 46 6.98 -1.83 -1.47
C LEU A 46 7.63 -2.79 -2.49
N ARG A 47 7.18 -2.76 -3.76
CA ARG A 47 7.80 -3.54 -4.84
C ARG A 47 9.22 -3.07 -5.14
N ASP A 48 9.44 -1.75 -5.19
CA ASP A 48 10.76 -1.17 -5.39
C ASP A 48 11.71 -1.51 -4.22
N GLU A 49 11.24 -1.40 -2.98
CA GLU A 49 12.00 -1.79 -1.77
C GLU A 49 12.43 -3.27 -1.82
N ARG A 50 11.55 -4.18 -2.27
CA ARG A 50 11.87 -5.61 -2.39
C ARG A 50 12.82 -5.94 -3.54
N ARG A 51 12.74 -5.19 -4.63
CA ARG A 51 13.68 -5.33 -5.76
C ARG A 51 15.07 -4.84 -5.38
N LEU A 52 15.16 -3.87 -4.49
CA LEU A 52 16.40 -3.28 -3.99
C LEU A 52 17.00 -4.02 -2.79
N ALA A 53 16.28 -4.99 -2.21
CA ALA A 53 16.81 -5.85 -1.17
C ALA A 53 17.72 -6.93 -1.80
N PRO A 54 18.98 -7.08 -1.34
CA PRO A 54 19.92 -8.08 -1.87
C PRO A 54 19.50 -9.52 -1.59
#